data_AF-A0A962GFW3-F1
#
_entry.id   AF-A0A962GFW3-F1
#
_cell.length_a   1.000
_cell.length_b   1.000
_cell.length_c   1.000
_cell.angle_alpha   90.00
_cell.angle_beta   90.00
_cell.angle_gamma   90.00
#
_symmetry.space_group_name_H-M   'P 1'
#
loop_
_entity.id
_entity.type
_entity.pdbx_description
1 polymer ?
#
loop_
_entity_poly.entity_id
_entity_poly.type
_entity_poly.pdbx_seq_one_letter_code
_entity_poly.pdbx_strand_id
1 'polypeptide(L)'
;ARVINQATLNVADKMESFVGIADDVDNSLKQVVSQINSTVETLESGAQTMGDTVASTRQGAETVVLSSNEMSMNVQTISAAAEEMSSSIAEISTQITKTSTMASEAVHDADQAREIINALATTAASINEVITLIEDIAEQTNLLALNATIEAARAGEAGKGFAIVASEVKNLAAETAKATDDIRQQVNEVQGATNSAVSAFDGIGKSIADINEACTVVAAAVEEQNAASLEIASNAQKASTATNTVAENIQEIGADITKVDEISAQVVDATEQLSLHSKDQVEALLNKMGVFMGELKKIA
;
A
#
# COMPACT_ATOMS: atom_id res chain seq x y z
N ALA A 1 -95.25 -65.60 12.79
CA ALA A 1 -95.41 -64.39 11.97
C ALA A 1 -94.82 -63.14 12.63
N ARG A 2 -95.28 -62.71 13.82
CA ARG A 2 -94.85 -61.44 14.46
C ARG A 2 -93.34 -61.37 14.79
N VAL A 3 -92.73 -62.45 15.29
CA VAL A 3 -91.29 -62.53 15.59
C VAL A 3 -90.43 -62.53 14.33
N ILE A 4 -90.89 -63.18 13.26
CA ILE A 4 -90.21 -63.20 11.96
C ILE A 4 -90.25 -61.81 11.31
N ASN A 5 -91.41 -61.13 11.35
CA ASN A 5 -91.53 -59.75 10.86
C ASN A 5 -90.68 -58.76 11.67
N GLN A 6 -90.56 -58.95 12.99
CA GLN A 6 -89.67 -58.13 13.81
C GLN A 6 -88.19 -58.39 13.51
N ALA A 7 -87.82 -59.64 13.23
CA ALA A 7 -86.47 -60.01 12.85
C ALA A 7 -86.09 -59.45 11.46
N THR A 8 -86.98 -59.51 10.47
CA THR A 8 -86.73 -58.92 9.14
C THR A 8 -86.66 -57.39 9.20
N LEU A 9 -87.50 -56.73 10.00
CA LEU A 9 -87.40 -55.28 10.22
C LEU A 9 -86.06 -54.91 10.90
N ASN A 10 -85.64 -55.63 11.93
CA ASN A 10 -84.35 -55.39 12.59
C ASN A 10 -83.15 -55.65 11.65
N VAL A 11 -83.27 -56.59 10.70
CA VAL A 11 -82.24 -56.86 9.68
C VAL A 11 -82.21 -55.73 8.65
N ALA A 12 -83.37 -55.26 8.20
CA ALA A 12 -83.48 -54.12 7.28
C ALA A 12 -82.89 -52.84 7.89
N ASP A 13 -83.25 -52.49 9.14
CA ASP A 13 -82.69 -51.32 9.85
C ASP A 13 -81.17 -51.44 10.02
N LYS A 14 -80.66 -52.64 10.35
CA LYS A 14 -79.22 -52.88 10.44
C LYS A 14 -78.53 -52.79 9.08
N MET A 15 -79.16 -53.24 8.01
CA MET A 15 -78.64 -53.13 6.64
C MET A 15 -78.61 -51.70 6.17
N GLU A 16 -79.64 -50.90 6.45
CA GLU A 16 -79.67 -49.48 6.16
C GLU A 16 -78.57 -48.73 6.93
N SER A 17 -78.40 -49.03 8.22
CA SER A 17 -77.28 -48.52 9.01
C SER A 17 -75.91 -48.95 8.46
N PHE A 18 -75.78 -50.18 7.94
CA PHE A 18 -74.53 -50.68 7.36
C PHE A 18 -74.20 -50.03 6.02
N VAL A 19 -75.21 -49.75 5.19
CA VAL A 19 -75.08 -48.96 3.96
C VAL A 19 -74.57 -47.56 4.29
N GLY A 20 -75.14 -46.90 5.31
CA GLY A 20 -74.66 -45.60 5.76
C GLY A 20 -73.20 -45.61 6.22
N ILE A 21 -72.78 -46.63 6.99
CA ILE A 21 -71.37 -46.79 7.40
C ILE A 21 -70.46 -47.04 6.19
N ALA A 22 -70.90 -47.82 5.19
CA ALA A 22 -70.12 -48.07 3.99
C ALA A 22 -69.95 -46.81 3.13
N ASP A 23 -70.98 -45.97 3.02
CA ASP A 23 -70.91 -44.67 2.35
C ASP A 23 -69.97 -43.71 3.10
N ASP A 24 -69.99 -43.70 4.44
CA ASP A 24 -69.05 -42.92 5.26
C ASP A 24 -67.60 -43.38 5.09
N VAL A 25 -67.36 -44.70 4.97
CA VAL A 25 -66.04 -45.26 4.67
C VAL A 25 -65.59 -44.89 3.26
N ASP A 26 -66.46 -44.97 2.25
CA ASP A 26 -66.18 -44.54 0.87
C ASP A 26 -65.77 -43.06 0.83
N ASN A 27 -66.54 -42.20 1.49
CA ASN A 27 -66.26 -40.77 1.61
C ASN A 27 -64.93 -40.51 2.34
N SER A 28 -64.67 -41.22 3.43
CA SER A 28 -63.43 -41.09 4.20
C SER A 28 -62.20 -41.51 3.38
N LEU A 29 -62.30 -42.60 2.61
CA LEU A 29 -61.21 -43.07 1.73
C LEU A 29 -60.95 -42.08 0.59
N LYS A 30 -62.00 -41.53 -0.01
CA LYS A 30 -61.86 -40.46 -1.02
C LYS A 30 -61.17 -39.22 -0.45
N GLN A 31 -61.51 -38.82 0.78
CA GLN A 31 -60.83 -37.73 1.49
C GLN A 31 -59.34 -38.04 1.74
N VAL A 32 -59.01 -39.27 2.17
CA VAL A 32 -57.62 -39.69 2.38
C VAL A 32 -56.81 -39.62 1.07
N VAL A 33 -57.35 -40.11 -0.05
CA VAL A 33 -56.68 -40.00 -1.36
C VAL A 33 -56.49 -38.55 -1.76
N SER A 34 -57.52 -37.71 -1.58
CA SER A 34 -57.41 -36.28 -1.87
C SER A 34 -56.32 -35.61 -1.03
N GLN A 35 -56.19 -35.97 0.24
CA GLN A 35 -55.15 -35.46 1.13
C GLN A 35 -53.75 -35.94 0.72
N ILE A 36 -53.62 -37.20 0.32
CA ILE A 36 -52.36 -37.78 -0.17
C ILE A 36 -51.93 -37.08 -1.46
N ASN A 37 -52.83 -36.91 -2.43
CA ASN A 37 -52.53 -36.22 -3.68
C ASN A 37 -52.07 -34.78 -3.45
N SER A 38 -52.76 -34.04 -2.57
CA SER A 38 -52.33 -32.68 -2.20
C SER A 38 -50.95 -32.65 -1.53
N THR A 39 -50.64 -33.66 -0.72
CA THR A 39 -49.32 -33.80 -0.07
C THR A 39 -48.23 -34.13 -1.10
N VAL A 40 -48.52 -35.01 -2.06
CA VAL A 40 -47.64 -35.34 -3.19
C VAL A 40 -47.35 -34.09 -4.03
N GLU A 41 -48.38 -33.34 -4.44
CA GLU A 41 -48.20 -32.09 -5.19
C GLU A 41 -47.32 -31.08 -4.44
N THR A 42 -47.49 -30.99 -3.11
CA THR A 42 -46.67 -30.11 -2.26
C THR A 42 -45.21 -30.57 -2.22
N LEU A 43 -44.96 -31.89 -2.11
CA LEU A 43 -43.62 -32.46 -2.09
C LEU A 43 -42.92 -32.34 -3.45
N GLU A 44 -43.63 -32.58 -4.55
CA GLU A 44 -43.13 -32.39 -5.92
C GLU A 44 -42.72 -30.92 -6.16
N SER A 45 -43.60 -29.98 -5.76
CA SER A 45 -43.28 -28.55 -5.84
C SER A 45 -42.07 -28.18 -4.96
N GLY A 46 -41.95 -28.79 -3.78
CA GLY A 46 -40.80 -28.60 -2.89
C GLY A 46 -39.50 -29.12 -3.49
N ALA A 47 -39.52 -30.31 -4.10
CA ALA A 47 -38.37 -30.90 -4.77
C ALA A 47 -37.93 -30.09 -6.00
N GLN A 48 -38.88 -29.57 -6.79
CA GLN A 48 -38.58 -28.66 -7.90
C GLN A 48 -37.88 -27.38 -7.40
N THR A 49 -38.42 -26.76 -6.35
CA THR A 49 -37.82 -25.57 -5.73
C THR A 49 -36.40 -25.87 -5.20
N MET A 50 -36.19 -27.06 -4.66
CA MET A 50 -34.88 -27.52 -4.20
C MET A 50 -33.90 -27.68 -5.37
N GLY A 51 -34.34 -28.22 -6.51
CA GLY A 51 -33.57 -28.29 -7.75
C GLY A 51 -33.15 -26.92 -8.28
N ASP A 52 -34.09 -25.95 -8.30
CA ASP A 52 -33.79 -24.57 -8.72
C ASP A 52 -32.78 -23.91 -7.77
N THR A 53 -32.90 -24.14 -6.46
CA THR A 53 -31.97 -23.65 -5.44
C THR A 53 -30.58 -24.26 -5.59
N VAL A 54 -30.50 -25.56 -5.86
CA VAL A 54 -29.25 -26.29 -6.15
C VAL A 54 -28.56 -25.69 -7.37
N ALA A 55 -29.29 -25.46 -8.47
CA ALA A 55 -28.74 -24.88 -9.69
C ALA A 55 -28.18 -23.46 -9.45
N SER A 56 -28.93 -22.62 -8.73
CA SER A 56 -28.49 -21.27 -8.39
C SER A 56 -27.26 -21.28 -7.47
N THR A 57 -27.24 -22.15 -6.46
CA THR A 57 -26.10 -22.28 -5.53
C THR A 57 -24.86 -22.78 -6.25
N ARG A 58 -24.98 -23.72 -7.18
CA ARG A 58 -23.88 -24.23 -8.01
C ARG A 58 -23.25 -23.12 -8.85
N GLN A 59 -24.07 -22.29 -9.50
CA GLN A 59 -23.59 -21.12 -10.25
C GLN A 59 -22.88 -20.10 -9.36
N GLY A 60 -23.42 -19.86 -8.15
CA GLY A 60 -22.78 -19.01 -7.14
C GLY A 60 -21.41 -19.54 -6.72
N ALA A 61 -21.31 -20.85 -6.44
CA ALA A 61 -20.07 -21.52 -6.10
C ALA A 61 -19.01 -21.38 -7.20
N GLU A 62 -19.37 -21.62 -8.46
CA GLU A 62 -18.46 -21.44 -9.61
C GLU A 62 -17.93 -20.00 -9.71
N THR A 63 -18.80 -19.01 -9.49
CA THR A 63 -18.40 -17.60 -9.49
C THR A 63 -17.39 -17.30 -8.38
N VAL A 64 -17.61 -17.83 -7.17
CA VAL A 64 -16.68 -17.64 -6.04
C VAL A 64 -15.34 -18.29 -6.32
N VAL A 65 -15.29 -19.47 -6.97
CA VAL A 65 -14.01 -20.11 -7.37
C VAL A 65 -13.23 -19.20 -8.33
N LEU A 66 -13.89 -18.64 -9.35
CA LEU A 66 -13.24 -17.74 -10.30
C LEU A 66 -12.68 -16.49 -9.61
N SER A 67 -13.49 -15.84 -8.77
CA SER A 67 -13.05 -14.66 -8.01
C SER A 67 -11.92 -14.99 -7.02
N SER A 68 -11.94 -16.17 -6.41
CA SER A 68 -10.87 -16.62 -5.50
C SER A 68 -9.55 -16.82 -6.27
N ASN A 69 -9.59 -17.45 -7.44
CA ASN A 69 -8.40 -17.61 -8.28
C ASN A 69 -7.81 -16.26 -8.72
N GLU A 70 -8.67 -15.32 -9.12
CA GLU A 70 -8.25 -13.94 -9.46
C GLU A 70 -7.63 -13.24 -8.25
N MET A 71 -8.24 -13.37 -7.07
CA MET A 71 -7.72 -12.79 -5.83
C MET A 71 -6.35 -13.37 -5.46
N SER A 72 -6.14 -14.68 -5.65
CA SER A 72 -4.82 -15.31 -5.44
C SER A 72 -3.75 -14.74 -6.37
N MET A 73 -4.06 -14.49 -7.64
CA MET A 73 -3.11 -13.84 -8.57
C MET A 73 -2.80 -12.39 -8.16
N ASN A 74 -3.82 -11.64 -7.74
CA ASN A 74 -3.64 -10.27 -7.26
C ASN A 74 -2.76 -10.23 -6.01
N VAL A 75 -2.97 -11.15 -5.07
CA VAL A 75 -2.16 -11.27 -3.86
C VAL A 75 -0.70 -11.63 -4.18
N GLN A 76 -0.45 -12.54 -5.13
CA GLN A 76 0.91 -12.85 -5.59
C GLN A 76 1.60 -11.62 -6.19
N THR A 77 0.85 -10.82 -6.96
CA THR A 77 1.36 -9.59 -7.55
C THR A 77 1.72 -8.56 -6.47
N ILE A 78 0.87 -8.41 -5.44
CA ILE A 78 1.15 -7.54 -4.30
C ILE A 78 2.40 -8.01 -3.54
N SER A 79 2.55 -9.32 -3.33
CA SER A 79 3.74 -9.89 -2.66
C SER A 79 5.01 -9.59 -3.43
N ALA A 80 5.00 -9.79 -4.76
CA ALA A 80 6.14 -9.48 -5.62
C ALA A 80 6.49 -7.98 -5.60
N ALA A 81 5.48 -7.10 -5.63
CA ALA A 81 5.69 -5.66 -5.53
C ALA A 81 6.27 -5.25 -4.17
N ALA A 82 5.87 -5.90 -3.08
CA ALA A 82 6.41 -5.64 -1.75
C ALA A 82 7.89 -6.10 -1.63
N GLU A 83 8.26 -7.23 -2.26
CA GLU A 83 9.65 -7.68 -2.34
C GLU A 83 10.51 -6.72 -3.16
N GLU A 84 10.03 -6.28 -4.33
CA GLU A 84 10.72 -5.29 -5.17
C GLU A 84 10.91 -3.96 -4.43
N MET A 85 9.86 -3.48 -3.74
CA MET A 85 9.95 -2.27 -2.93
C MET A 85 10.95 -2.41 -1.78
N SER A 86 11.03 -3.58 -1.14
CA SER A 86 12.04 -3.86 -0.11
C SER A 86 13.48 -3.79 -0.68
N SER A 87 13.68 -4.29 -1.91
CA SER A 87 14.96 -4.16 -2.61
C SER A 87 15.31 -2.70 -2.91
N SER A 88 14.36 -1.92 -3.43
CA SER A 88 14.57 -0.49 -3.71
C SER A 88 14.87 0.32 -2.44
N ILE A 89 14.19 0.01 -1.33
CA ILE A 89 14.44 0.62 -0.02
C ILE A 89 15.87 0.33 0.45
N ALA A 90 16.38 -0.90 0.29
CA ALA A 90 17.74 -1.26 0.65
C ALA A 90 18.80 -0.50 -0.18
N GLU A 91 18.54 -0.30 -1.47
CA GLU A 91 19.39 0.51 -2.35
C GLU A 91 19.39 1.99 -1.93
N ILE A 92 18.21 2.55 -1.67
CA ILE A 92 18.05 3.93 -1.17
C ILE A 92 18.80 4.10 0.16
N SER A 93 18.67 3.16 1.09
CA SER A 93 19.39 3.18 2.38
C SER A 93 20.92 3.23 2.19
N THR A 94 21.43 2.44 1.23
CA THR A 94 22.85 2.43 0.88
C THR A 94 23.27 3.77 0.29
N GLN A 95 22.45 4.34 -0.59
CA GLN A 95 22.71 5.62 -1.23
C GLN A 95 22.69 6.78 -0.23
N ILE A 96 21.77 6.78 0.74
CA ILE A 96 21.72 7.79 1.82
C ILE A 96 22.98 7.73 2.67
N THR A 97 23.41 6.52 3.06
CA THR A 97 24.64 6.33 3.84
C THR A 97 25.84 6.90 3.07
N LYS A 98 25.95 6.60 1.78
CA LYS A 98 26.99 7.14 0.91
C LYS A 98 26.93 8.67 0.82
N THR A 99 25.74 9.25 0.67
CA THR A 99 25.56 10.71 0.61
C THR A 99 25.94 11.38 1.93
N SER A 100 25.62 10.78 3.08
CA SER A 100 26.04 11.30 4.39
C SER A 100 27.57 11.29 4.55
N THR A 101 28.24 10.21 4.12
CA THR A 101 29.71 10.16 4.09
C THR A 101 30.30 11.26 3.20
N MET A 102 29.78 11.43 1.98
CA MET A 102 30.23 12.48 1.06
C MET A 102 30.00 13.89 1.63
N ALA A 103 28.89 14.11 2.33
CA ALA A 103 28.63 15.38 3.02
C ALA A 103 29.67 15.63 4.13
N SER A 104 29.98 14.60 4.94
CA SER A 104 31.01 14.72 5.98
C SER A 104 32.40 15.00 5.41
N GLU A 105 32.76 14.37 4.29
CA GLU A 105 34.02 14.66 3.57
C GLU A 105 34.03 16.09 3.04
N ALA A 106 32.93 16.57 2.46
CA ALA A 106 32.82 17.94 1.97
C ALA A 106 32.93 19.00 3.08
N VAL A 107 32.42 18.73 4.29
CA VAL A 107 32.65 19.60 5.46
C VAL A 107 34.15 19.69 5.77
N HIS A 108 34.84 18.55 5.78
CA HIS A 108 36.28 18.51 6.06
C HIS A 108 37.08 19.30 5.02
N ASP A 109 36.77 19.13 3.74
CA ASP A 109 37.42 19.85 2.64
C ASP A 109 37.15 21.36 2.72
N ALA A 110 35.92 21.76 3.06
CA ALA A 110 35.56 23.17 3.25
C ALA A 110 36.32 23.79 4.43
N ASP A 111 36.48 23.06 5.54
CA ASP A 111 37.25 23.52 6.70
C ASP A 111 38.74 23.70 6.36
N GLN A 112 39.35 22.74 5.64
CA GLN A 112 40.74 22.88 5.19
C GLN A 112 40.92 24.08 4.26
N ALA A 113 40.02 24.26 3.29
CA ALA A 113 40.08 25.41 2.39
C ALA A 113 39.94 26.74 3.16
N ARG A 114 39.08 26.79 4.18
CA ARG A 114 38.91 27.94 5.06
C ARG A 114 40.20 28.26 5.83
N GLU A 115 40.91 27.27 6.34
CA GLU A 115 42.20 27.46 7.01
C GLU A 115 43.25 28.07 6.08
N ILE A 116 43.35 27.57 4.85
CA ILE A 116 44.30 28.08 3.84
C ILE A 116 43.99 29.55 3.50
N ILE A 117 42.72 29.88 3.31
CA ILE A 117 42.28 31.26 3.01
C ILE A 117 42.51 32.19 4.20
N ASN A 118 42.31 31.74 5.44
CA ASN A 118 42.63 32.54 6.63
C ASN A 118 44.14 32.80 6.76
N ALA A 119 44.99 31.82 6.42
CA ALA A 119 46.43 32.02 6.37
C ALA A 119 46.83 33.06 5.29
N LEU A 120 46.16 33.04 4.13
CA LEU A 120 46.35 34.05 3.09
C LEU A 120 45.93 35.45 3.56
N ALA A 121 44.80 35.58 4.26
CA ALA A 121 44.34 36.84 4.81
C ALA A 121 45.34 37.42 5.83
N THR A 122 45.90 36.56 6.68
CA THR A 122 46.94 36.93 7.65
C THR A 122 48.23 37.39 6.95
N THR A 123 48.62 36.69 5.88
CA THR A 123 49.78 37.05 5.06
C THR A 123 49.59 38.39 4.37
N ALA A 124 48.41 38.63 3.78
CA ALA A 124 48.08 39.92 3.15
C ALA A 124 48.11 41.08 4.15
N ALA A 125 47.61 40.87 5.37
CA ALA A 125 47.71 41.86 6.44
C ALA A 125 49.17 42.19 6.80
N SER A 126 50.03 41.16 6.88
CA SER A 126 51.46 41.34 7.17
C SER A 126 52.19 42.09 6.05
N ILE A 127 51.81 41.84 4.78
CA ILE A 127 52.36 42.60 3.64
C ILE A 127 51.96 44.07 3.73
N ASN A 128 50.72 44.37 4.13
CA ASN A 128 50.28 45.77 4.33
C ASN A 128 51.14 46.50 5.38
N GLU A 129 51.52 45.84 6.48
CA GLU A 129 52.45 46.43 7.47
C GLU A 129 53.83 46.75 6.87
N VAL A 130 54.36 45.87 6.01
CA VAL A 130 55.63 46.10 5.31
C VAL A 130 55.51 47.25 4.31
N ILE A 131 54.41 47.33 3.57
CA ILE A 131 54.12 48.42 2.63
C ILE A 131 54.10 49.78 3.35
N THR A 132 53.45 49.86 4.53
CA THR A 132 53.46 51.08 5.35
C THR A 132 54.88 51.47 5.74
N LEU A 133 55.72 50.52 6.16
CA LEU A 133 57.13 50.79 6.48
C LEU A 133 57.92 51.29 5.26
N ILE A 134 57.70 50.71 4.07
CA ILE A 134 58.38 51.14 2.84
C ILE A 134 57.97 52.58 2.47
N GLU A 135 56.69 52.92 2.62
CA GLU A 135 56.20 54.28 2.38
C GLU A 135 56.84 55.28 3.35
N ASP A 136 56.92 54.95 4.65
CA ASP A 136 57.61 55.77 5.65
C ASP A 136 59.10 55.98 5.31
N ILE A 137 59.79 54.94 4.83
CA ILE A 137 61.19 55.02 4.38
C ILE A 137 61.30 55.90 3.13
N ALA A 138 60.39 55.76 2.16
CA ALA A 138 60.39 56.57 0.95
C ALA A 138 60.15 58.05 1.28
N GLU A 139 59.23 58.36 2.20
CA GLU A 139 58.97 59.72 2.66
C GLU A 139 60.18 60.32 3.40
N GLN A 140 60.81 59.57 4.30
CA GLN A 140 62.07 59.99 4.95
C GLN A 140 63.19 60.22 3.95
N THR A 141 63.33 59.33 2.95
CA THR A 141 64.36 59.43 1.91
C THR A 141 64.13 60.67 1.06
N ASN A 142 62.87 60.97 0.71
CA ASN A 142 62.49 62.18 0.01
C ASN A 142 62.81 63.45 0.82
N LEU A 143 62.53 63.46 2.13
CA LEU A 143 62.89 64.55 3.05
C LEU A 143 64.41 64.74 3.17
N LEU A 144 65.17 63.66 3.29
CA LEU A 144 66.64 63.67 3.32
C LEU A 144 67.22 64.24 2.02
N ALA A 145 66.72 63.79 0.88
CA ALA A 145 67.12 64.27 -0.44
C ALA A 145 66.76 65.75 -0.66
N LEU A 146 65.60 66.19 -0.16
CA LEU A 146 65.22 67.60 -0.17
C LEU A 146 66.20 68.45 0.65
N ASN A 147 66.51 68.04 1.87
CA ASN A 147 67.49 68.73 2.72
C ASN A 147 68.88 68.79 2.06
N ALA A 148 69.32 67.69 1.43
CA ALA A 148 70.57 67.65 0.69
C ALA A 148 70.56 68.60 -0.53
N THR A 149 69.42 68.70 -1.23
CA THR A 149 69.24 69.63 -2.36
C THR A 149 69.34 71.10 -1.89
N ILE A 150 68.76 71.42 -0.74
CA ILE A 150 68.84 72.76 -0.11
C ILE A 150 70.30 73.10 0.24
N GLU A 151 71.02 72.18 0.89
CA GLU A 151 72.40 72.44 1.31
C GLU A 151 73.37 72.48 0.10
N ALA A 152 73.11 71.67 -0.94
CA ALA A 152 73.84 71.74 -2.20
C ALA A 152 73.64 73.08 -2.92
N ALA A 153 72.42 73.63 -2.92
CA ALA A 153 72.13 74.97 -3.43
C ALA A 153 72.85 76.06 -2.61
N ARG A 154 72.96 75.88 -1.30
CA ARG A 154 73.68 76.80 -0.39
C ARG A 154 75.18 76.83 -0.65
N ALA A 155 75.77 75.72 -1.09
CA ALA A 155 77.19 75.61 -1.46
C ALA A 155 77.54 76.22 -2.83
N GLY A 156 76.56 76.69 -3.62
CA GLY A 156 76.78 77.35 -4.90
C GLY A 156 77.38 76.43 -5.97
N GLU A 157 78.36 76.92 -6.75
CA GLU A 157 79.03 76.15 -7.83
C GLU A 157 79.68 74.85 -7.32
N ALA A 158 80.21 74.84 -6.09
CA ALA A 158 80.85 73.66 -5.50
C ALA A 158 79.84 72.51 -5.19
N GLY A 159 78.55 72.84 -5.06
CA GLY A 159 77.49 71.88 -4.73
C GLY A 159 76.77 71.27 -5.92
N LYS A 160 77.04 71.70 -7.17
CA LYS A 160 76.29 71.26 -8.37
C LYS A 160 76.21 69.74 -8.55
N GLY A 161 77.33 69.03 -8.35
CA GLY A 161 77.36 67.56 -8.45
C GLY A 161 76.49 66.88 -7.39
N PHE A 162 76.51 67.40 -6.16
CA PHE A 162 75.66 66.92 -5.06
C PHE A 162 74.18 67.23 -5.31
N ALA A 163 73.86 68.39 -5.90
CA ALA A 163 72.48 68.76 -6.22
C ALA A 163 71.85 67.80 -7.24
N ILE A 164 72.62 67.33 -8.24
CA ILE A 164 72.14 66.35 -9.22
C ILE A 164 71.82 65.02 -8.53
N VAL A 165 72.74 64.52 -7.69
CA VAL A 165 72.52 63.26 -6.94
C VAL A 165 71.32 63.39 -5.99
N ALA A 166 71.21 64.50 -5.28
CA ALA A 166 70.08 64.74 -4.37
C ALA A 166 68.74 64.79 -5.12
N SER A 167 68.68 65.39 -6.31
CA SER A 167 67.50 65.37 -7.15
C SER A 167 67.16 63.97 -7.66
N GLU A 168 68.16 63.16 -8.01
CA GLU A 168 67.94 61.79 -8.47
C GLU A 168 67.40 60.91 -7.33
N VAL A 169 67.98 61.00 -6.12
CA VAL A 169 67.47 60.30 -4.93
C VAL A 169 66.03 60.72 -4.61
N LYS A 170 65.72 62.01 -4.74
CA LYS A 170 64.37 62.53 -4.55
C LYS A 170 63.37 61.91 -5.55
N ASN A 171 63.76 61.82 -6.82
CA ASN A 171 62.92 61.20 -7.85
C ASN A 171 62.70 59.70 -7.57
N LEU A 172 63.77 58.98 -7.20
CA LEU A 172 63.70 57.56 -6.84
C LEU A 172 62.79 57.32 -5.64
N ALA A 173 62.83 58.20 -4.64
CA ALA A 173 61.95 58.13 -3.48
C ALA A 173 60.47 58.34 -3.86
N ALA A 174 60.18 59.30 -4.75
CA ALA A 174 58.83 59.52 -5.25
C ALA A 174 58.32 58.34 -6.11
N GLU A 175 59.17 57.76 -6.94
CA GLU A 175 58.84 56.57 -7.74
C GLU A 175 58.60 55.34 -6.84
N THR A 176 59.39 55.20 -5.77
CA THR A 176 59.20 54.17 -4.74
C THR A 176 57.85 54.33 -4.04
N ALA A 177 57.51 55.54 -3.59
CA ALA A 177 56.22 55.81 -2.96
C ALA A 177 55.04 55.45 -3.87
N LYS A 178 55.11 55.84 -5.16
CA LYS A 178 54.09 55.49 -6.15
C LYS A 178 53.96 53.97 -6.35
N ALA A 179 55.08 53.27 -6.54
CA ALA A 179 55.06 51.82 -6.68
C ALA A 179 54.51 51.12 -5.44
N THR A 180 54.78 51.67 -4.26
CA THR A 180 54.28 51.15 -2.97
C THR A 180 52.76 51.31 -2.86
N ASP A 181 52.20 52.42 -3.34
CA ASP A 181 50.75 52.65 -3.39
C ASP A 181 50.06 51.71 -4.40
N ASP A 182 50.67 51.49 -5.57
CA ASP A 182 50.16 50.52 -6.57
C ASP A 182 50.12 49.09 -5.98
N ILE A 183 51.15 48.68 -5.22
CA ILE A 183 51.18 47.37 -4.53
C ILE A 183 50.11 47.32 -3.43
N ARG A 184 49.94 48.40 -2.66
CA ARG A 184 48.90 48.50 -1.62
C ARG A 184 47.51 48.25 -2.18
N GLN A 185 47.20 48.84 -3.34
CA GLN A 185 45.92 48.61 -4.01
C GLN A 185 45.72 47.12 -4.33
N GLN A 186 46.72 46.47 -4.91
CA GLN A 186 46.65 45.04 -5.24
C GLN A 186 46.48 44.16 -4.00
N VAL A 187 47.18 44.47 -2.90
CA VAL A 187 47.06 43.73 -1.64
C VAL A 187 45.68 43.90 -1.02
N ASN A 188 45.09 45.10 -1.08
CA ASN A 188 43.72 45.34 -0.63
C ASN A 188 42.69 44.58 -1.46
N GLU A 189 42.88 44.50 -2.79
CA GLU A 189 42.04 43.68 -3.67
C GLU A 189 42.13 42.19 -3.31
N VAL A 190 43.34 41.67 -3.08
CA VAL A 190 43.55 40.30 -2.60
C VAL A 190 42.84 40.08 -1.26
N GLN A 191 43.00 40.98 -0.29
CA GLN A 191 42.36 40.86 1.02
C GLN A 191 40.82 40.86 0.91
N GLY A 192 40.25 41.72 0.07
CA GLY A 192 38.83 41.73 -0.24
C GLY A 192 38.33 40.43 -0.87
N ALA A 193 39.06 39.87 -1.82
CA ALA A 193 38.76 38.57 -2.43
C ALA A 193 38.85 37.43 -1.39
N THR A 194 39.83 37.50 -0.49
CA THR A 194 40.03 36.52 0.58
C THR A 194 38.85 36.53 1.56
N ASN A 195 38.39 37.70 2.00
CA ASN A 195 37.21 37.84 2.88
C ASN A 195 35.93 37.33 2.20
N SER A 196 35.78 37.59 0.90
CA SER A 196 34.65 37.09 0.11
C SER A 196 34.67 35.56 0.02
N ALA A 197 35.85 34.97 -0.14
CA ALA A 197 36.03 33.51 -0.14
C ALA A 197 35.64 32.89 1.21
N VAL A 198 36.07 33.48 2.34
CA VAL A 198 35.66 33.00 3.69
C VAL A 198 34.14 32.97 3.83
N SER A 199 33.46 34.06 3.43
CA SER A 199 32.00 34.16 3.50
C SER A 199 31.30 33.10 2.62
N ALA A 200 31.88 32.79 1.45
CA ALA A 200 31.37 31.73 0.58
C ALA A 200 31.53 30.34 1.22
N PHE A 201 32.65 30.07 1.89
CA PHE A 201 32.86 28.80 2.60
C PHE A 201 31.89 28.62 3.78
N ASP A 202 31.55 29.67 4.52
CA ASP A 202 30.52 29.59 5.57
C ASP A 202 29.15 29.22 4.97
N GLY A 203 28.79 29.77 3.81
CA GLY A 203 27.58 29.40 3.08
C GLY A 203 27.58 27.96 2.58
N ILE A 204 28.72 27.48 2.09
CA ILE A 204 28.92 26.07 1.68
C ILE A 204 28.75 25.15 2.90
N GLY A 205 29.40 25.45 4.02
CA GLY A 205 29.29 24.67 5.26
C GLY A 205 27.85 24.55 5.75
N LYS A 206 27.08 25.64 5.71
CA LYS A 206 25.65 25.60 6.03
C LYS A 206 24.86 24.71 5.08
N SER A 207 25.11 24.83 3.78
CA SER A 207 24.41 24.02 2.76
C SER A 207 24.69 22.52 2.94
N ILE A 208 25.91 22.16 3.32
CA ILE A 208 26.28 20.77 3.60
C ILE A 208 25.63 20.26 4.89
N ALA A 209 25.52 21.10 5.93
CA ALA A 209 24.80 20.76 7.15
C ALA A 209 23.32 20.47 6.87
N ASP A 210 22.66 21.31 6.06
CA ASP A 210 21.27 21.12 5.63
C ASP A 210 21.11 19.79 4.84
N ILE A 211 22.08 19.42 3.99
CA ILE A 211 22.11 18.12 3.29
C ILE A 211 22.18 16.97 4.30
N ASN A 212 23.04 17.05 5.31
CA ASN A 212 23.20 15.98 6.28
C ASN A 212 21.95 15.79 7.17
N GLU A 213 21.27 16.89 7.53
CA GLU A 213 19.98 16.84 8.20
C GLU A 213 18.91 16.17 7.32
N ALA A 214 18.84 16.56 6.03
CA ALA A 214 17.92 15.94 5.08
C ALA A 214 18.20 14.42 4.95
N CYS A 215 19.46 13.99 4.86
CA CYS A 215 19.81 12.57 4.86
C CYS A 215 19.29 11.83 6.10
N THR A 216 19.34 12.46 7.28
CA THR A 216 18.83 11.87 8.53
C THR A 216 17.32 11.69 8.49
N VAL A 217 16.58 12.69 7.99
CA VAL A 217 15.12 12.62 7.83
C VAL A 217 14.73 11.52 6.84
N VAL A 218 15.43 11.45 5.69
CA VAL A 218 15.16 10.42 4.68
C VAL A 218 15.50 9.02 5.22
N ALA A 219 16.58 8.87 5.99
CA ALA A 219 16.94 7.59 6.62
C ALA A 219 15.82 7.08 7.54
N ALA A 220 15.25 7.95 8.38
CA ALA A 220 14.11 7.59 9.23
C ALA A 220 12.87 7.18 8.41
N ALA A 221 12.56 7.91 7.33
CA ALA A 221 11.47 7.57 6.44
C ALA A 221 11.68 6.23 5.71
N VAL A 222 12.93 5.90 5.36
CA VAL A 222 13.30 4.62 4.74
C VAL A 222 13.11 3.45 5.71
N GLU A 223 13.45 3.63 7.00
CA GLU A 223 13.17 2.62 8.03
C GLU A 223 11.67 2.35 8.20
N GLU A 224 10.85 3.42 8.21
CA GLU A 224 9.39 3.30 8.28
C GLU A 224 8.81 2.62 7.04
N GLN A 225 9.27 2.99 5.84
CA GLN A 225 8.87 2.34 4.59
C GLN A 225 9.26 0.86 4.57
N ASN A 226 10.42 0.49 5.10
CA ASN A 226 10.85 -0.90 5.18
C ASN A 226 9.89 -1.73 6.05
N ALA A 227 9.50 -1.20 7.21
CA ALA A 227 8.54 -1.84 8.09
C ALA A 227 7.17 -2.01 7.41
N ALA A 228 6.69 -0.98 6.72
CA ALA A 228 5.42 -1.03 5.98
C ALA A 228 5.46 -2.07 4.84
N SER A 229 6.55 -2.14 4.07
CA SER A 229 6.72 -3.15 2.99
C SER A 229 6.68 -4.58 3.54
N LEU A 230 7.37 -4.83 4.66
CA LEU A 230 7.34 -6.14 5.33
C LEU A 230 5.93 -6.50 5.84
N GLU A 231 5.19 -5.52 6.35
CA GLU A 231 3.80 -5.71 6.78
C GLU A 231 2.88 -6.01 5.59
N ILE A 232 3.03 -5.32 4.46
CA ILE A 232 2.29 -5.58 3.23
C ILE A 232 2.55 -7.01 2.75
N ALA A 233 3.82 -7.45 2.69
CA ALA A 233 4.17 -8.82 2.31
C ALA A 233 3.53 -9.85 3.25
N SER A 234 3.57 -9.62 4.57
CA SER A 234 2.93 -10.48 5.56
C SER A 234 1.41 -10.56 5.36
N ASN A 235 0.76 -9.42 5.13
CA ASN A 235 -0.69 -9.35 4.92
C ASN A 235 -1.11 -9.97 3.59
N ALA A 236 -0.30 -9.83 2.54
CA ALA A 236 -0.49 -10.55 1.28
C ALA A 236 -0.46 -12.07 1.52
N GLN A 237 0.53 -12.58 2.27
CA GLN A 237 0.60 -14.01 2.58
C GLN A 237 -0.64 -14.50 3.35
N LYS A 238 -1.11 -13.74 4.34
CA LYS A 238 -2.35 -14.06 5.08
C LYS A 238 -3.57 -14.06 4.16
N ALA A 239 -3.68 -13.09 3.26
CA ALA A 239 -4.75 -13.02 2.28
C ALA A 239 -4.72 -14.23 1.34
N SER A 240 -3.54 -14.66 0.88
CA SER A 240 -3.39 -15.86 0.04
C SER A 240 -3.91 -17.10 0.77
N THR A 241 -3.53 -17.29 2.04
CA THR A 241 -4.05 -18.40 2.85
C THR A 241 -5.56 -18.34 2.99
N ALA A 242 -6.13 -17.16 3.27
CA ALA A 242 -7.57 -16.99 3.39
C ALA A 242 -8.31 -17.34 2.08
N THR A 243 -7.77 -16.91 0.94
CA THR A 243 -8.33 -17.24 -0.38
C THR A 243 -8.30 -18.74 -0.66
N ASN A 244 -7.23 -19.44 -0.27
CA ASN A 244 -7.17 -20.90 -0.39
C ASN A 244 -8.23 -21.60 0.49
N THR A 245 -8.41 -21.14 1.73
CA THR A 245 -9.47 -21.66 2.61
C THR A 245 -10.87 -21.43 2.03
N VAL A 246 -11.12 -20.28 1.40
CA VAL A 246 -12.39 -20.03 0.70
C VAL A 246 -12.58 -21.02 -0.45
N ALA A 247 -11.54 -21.29 -1.24
CA ALA A 247 -11.61 -22.26 -2.33
C ALA A 247 -11.91 -23.68 -1.82
N GLU A 248 -11.30 -24.11 -0.71
CA GLU A 248 -11.58 -25.39 -0.04
C GLU A 248 -13.04 -25.48 0.44
N ASN A 249 -13.54 -24.46 1.14
CA ASN A 249 -14.93 -24.41 1.60
C ASN A 249 -15.94 -24.50 0.45
N ILE A 250 -15.62 -23.91 -0.71
CA ILE A 250 -16.49 -23.97 -1.89
C ILE A 250 -16.49 -25.37 -2.53
N GLN A 251 -15.38 -26.10 -2.45
CA GLN A 251 -15.38 -27.52 -2.86
C GLN A 251 -16.28 -28.36 -1.96
N GLU A 252 -16.28 -28.12 -0.65
CA GLU A 252 -17.19 -28.79 0.28
C GLU A 252 -18.66 -28.47 -0.01
N ILE A 253 -18.98 -27.19 -0.26
CA ILE A 253 -20.32 -26.76 -0.69
C ILE A 253 -20.73 -27.47 -1.98
N GLY A 254 -19.81 -27.64 -2.93
CA GLY A 254 -20.06 -28.41 -4.15
C GLY A 254 -20.47 -29.87 -3.88
N ALA A 255 -19.85 -30.52 -2.90
CA ALA A 255 -20.21 -31.87 -2.48
C ALA A 255 -21.58 -31.92 -1.80
N ASP A 256 -21.89 -30.96 -0.93
CA ASP A 256 -23.20 -30.85 -0.27
C ASP A 256 -24.33 -30.61 -1.29
N ILE A 257 -24.09 -29.78 -2.30
CA ILE A 257 -25.05 -29.56 -3.39
C ILE A 257 -25.39 -30.87 -4.11
N THR A 258 -24.39 -31.70 -4.43
CA THR A 258 -24.63 -33.02 -5.05
C THR A 258 -25.49 -33.90 -4.17
N LYS A 259 -25.26 -33.90 -2.86
CA LYS A 259 -26.07 -34.67 -1.90
C LYS A 259 -27.51 -34.18 -1.81
N VAL A 260 -27.74 -32.87 -1.86
CA VAL A 260 -29.09 -32.29 -1.88
C VAL A 260 -29.83 -32.66 -3.17
N ASP A 261 -29.13 -32.68 -4.31
CA ASP A 261 -29.66 -33.09 -5.60
C ASP A 261 -30.12 -34.56 -5.58
N GLU A 262 -29.30 -35.45 -5.03
CA GLU A 262 -29.65 -36.87 -4.83
C GLU A 262 -30.87 -37.05 -3.92
N ILE A 263 -30.94 -36.32 -2.80
CA ILE A 263 -32.09 -36.36 -1.89
C ILE A 263 -33.35 -35.83 -2.58
N SER A 264 -33.24 -34.76 -3.38
CA SER A 264 -34.38 -34.21 -4.14
C SER A 264 -34.94 -35.26 -5.10
N ALA A 265 -34.07 -35.94 -5.85
CA ALA A 265 -34.47 -37.00 -6.76
C ALA A 265 -35.15 -38.17 -6.03
N GLN A 266 -34.65 -38.56 -4.85
CA GLN A 266 -35.29 -39.58 -4.01
C GLN A 266 -36.67 -39.17 -3.50
N VAL A 267 -36.87 -37.89 -3.16
CA VAL A 267 -38.19 -37.37 -2.76
C VAL A 267 -39.17 -37.47 -3.92
N VAL A 268 -38.77 -37.08 -5.14
CA VAL A 268 -39.62 -37.19 -6.34
C VAL A 268 -40.03 -38.64 -6.61
N ASP A 269 -39.08 -39.57 -6.59
CA ASP A 269 -39.36 -41.00 -6.78
C ASP A 269 -40.30 -41.55 -5.69
N ALA A 270 -40.06 -41.21 -4.42
CA ALA A 270 -40.91 -41.63 -3.32
C ALA A 270 -42.34 -41.06 -3.42
N THR A 271 -42.49 -39.82 -3.89
CA THR A 271 -43.81 -39.20 -4.11
C THR A 271 -44.57 -39.83 -5.26
N GLU A 272 -43.89 -40.16 -6.36
CA GLU A 272 -44.47 -40.86 -7.50
C GLU A 272 -44.97 -42.25 -7.08
N GLN A 273 -44.14 -43.00 -6.34
CA GLN A 273 -44.52 -44.31 -5.80
C GLN A 273 -45.70 -44.21 -4.82
N LEU A 274 -45.73 -43.21 -3.95
CA LEU A 274 -46.81 -42.99 -2.99
C LEU A 274 -48.14 -42.68 -3.70
N SER A 275 -48.10 -41.83 -4.72
CA SER A 275 -49.27 -41.48 -5.53
C SER A 275 -49.88 -42.71 -6.22
N LEU A 276 -49.03 -43.52 -6.86
CA LEU A 276 -49.43 -44.77 -7.51
C LEU A 276 -50.01 -45.78 -6.52
N HIS A 277 -49.29 -46.08 -5.42
CA HIS A 277 -49.75 -47.04 -4.43
C HIS A 277 -51.04 -46.62 -3.73
N SER A 278 -51.18 -45.34 -3.38
CA SER A 278 -52.38 -44.79 -2.73
C SER A 278 -53.61 -44.99 -3.62
N LYS A 279 -53.50 -44.65 -4.90
CA LYS A 279 -54.59 -44.82 -5.87
C LYS A 279 -54.98 -46.29 -6.01
N ASP A 280 -54.01 -47.18 -6.25
CA ASP A 280 -54.26 -48.61 -6.45
C ASP A 280 -54.89 -49.27 -5.21
N GLN A 281 -54.41 -48.93 -4.01
CA GLN A 281 -54.94 -49.48 -2.77
C GLN A 281 -56.37 -49.02 -2.48
N VAL A 282 -56.69 -47.75 -2.71
CA VAL A 282 -58.05 -47.26 -2.51
C VAL A 282 -59.01 -47.79 -3.56
N GLU A 283 -58.62 -47.83 -4.84
CA GLU A 283 -59.44 -48.48 -5.88
C GLU A 283 -59.71 -49.97 -5.56
N ALA A 284 -58.69 -50.70 -5.06
CA ALA A 284 -58.85 -52.08 -4.63
C ALA A 284 -59.81 -52.22 -3.43
N LEU A 285 -59.73 -51.31 -2.45
CA LEU A 285 -60.59 -51.34 -1.26
C LEU A 285 -62.05 -51.00 -1.62
N LEU A 286 -62.25 -49.97 -2.44
CA LEU A 286 -63.57 -49.56 -2.94
C LEU A 286 -64.22 -50.68 -3.77
N ASN A 287 -63.45 -51.34 -4.64
CA ASN A 287 -63.95 -52.50 -5.39
C ASN A 287 -64.37 -53.64 -4.46
N LYS A 288 -63.55 -53.99 -3.46
CA LYS A 288 -63.91 -55.03 -2.47
C LYS A 288 -65.16 -54.66 -1.68
N MET A 289 -65.31 -53.39 -1.30
CA MET A 289 -66.48 -52.89 -0.56
C MET A 289 -67.73 -52.90 -1.44
N GLY A 290 -67.62 -52.49 -2.71
CA GLY A 290 -68.71 -52.56 -3.67
C GLY A 290 -69.18 -53.99 -3.93
N VAL A 291 -68.26 -54.95 -4.06
CA VAL A 291 -68.58 -56.38 -4.15
C VAL A 291 -69.28 -56.88 -2.89
N PHE A 292 -68.75 -56.54 -1.71
CA PHE A 292 -69.35 -56.93 -0.42
C PHE A 292 -70.77 -56.36 -0.23
N MET A 293 -70.98 -55.09 -0.59
CA MET A 293 -72.30 -54.46 -0.58
C MET A 293 -73.27 -55.11 -1.58
N GLY A 294 -72.77 -55.47 -2.77
CA GLY A 294 -73.54 -56.20 -3.77
C GLY A 294 -74.01 -57.56 -3.26
N GLU A 295 -73.16 -58.29 -2.52
CA GLU A 295 -73.54 -59.55 -1.86
C GLU A 295 -74.53 -59.33 -0.71
N LEU A 296 -74.35 -58.31 0.13
CA LEU A 296 -75.29 -57.98 1.20
C LEU A 296 -76.69 -57.66 0.67
N LYS A 297 -76.80 -56.88 -0.41
CA LYS A 297 -78.10 -56.57 -1.03
C LYS A 297 -78.84 -57.78 -1.60
N LYS A 298 -78.15 -58.89 -1.88
CA LYS A 298 -78.78 -60.16 -2.30
C LYS A 298 -79.35 -60.96 -1.13
N ILE A 299 -78.89 -60.69 0.09
CA ILE A 299 -79.30 -61.38 1.33
C ILE A 299 -80.49 -60.66 1.99
N ALA A 300 -80.66 -59.37 1.72
CA ALA A 300 -81.80 -58.54 2.11
C ALA A 300 -83.08 -58.95 1.39
#